data_AF-A0A9E2J061-F1
#
_entry.id   AF-A0A9E2J061-F1
#
_cell.length_a   1.000
_cell.length_b   1.000
_cell.length_c   1.000
_cell.angle_alpha   90.00
_cell.angle_beta   90.00
_cell.angle_gamma   90.00
#
_symmetry.space_group_name_H-M   'P 1'
#
loop_
_entity.id
_entity.type
_entity.pdbx_description
1 polymer ?
#
loop_
_entity_poly.entity_id
_entity_poly.type
_entity_poly.pdbx_seq_one_letter_code
_entity_poly.pdbx_strand_id
1 'polypeptide(L)'
;MRKVLLTKCLLAFLILALGGCVAVSARQKAAPAPVAAWDGATFHYALGILHSLNENMEKAIGELEVARRLDPSSPYLAKELASLYAGRGETEKALAICNKTLKEHPDDVDIRLLLGGLYQDRKDYQLAVREYRKVVELDAGNTSAYFYLGTSYAELKQLDEAAAALKELIRIDPDHFMGHYYLAKILSEMQRYGEAEVGFKKILALKPQFESVLIDLAHLYERQKKIPEAIEVYRNFIELFPARIQAQIKLGELFLREQRYDEAVSTFQEVLKIDANNREVRLTLGLIDLERGRHEKAIETFAALLREFPNEYRLMYLLGTTYEESGNVEKALDTLREVSPASEHFANAQIRAGMILKKQKKITEAIAHLRDSLRIKKDAPGLYAYLAALYEDQKSFLTAEEIIREGLLNNPASVDLHYSLGVLFEKTDRFDESIAAMREVLRVEPDHADALNFIGYLYADRGINLDEAEKMIRKALDLKPGNGYIIDSLGWVSFRKDRLQEAIRYLREAVEILPEDAAILEHLGDVYVRTGEIQEAVETYRRAIRFNPQNETLKKKLEDLVKSLESR
;
A
#
# COMPACT_ATOMS: atom_id res chain seq x y z
N MET A 1 -7.20 -55.77 15.18
CA MET A 1 -7.89 -56.69 14.23
C MET A 1 -7.30 -56.42 12.84
N ARG A 2 -6.70 -57.31 12.06
CA ARG A 2 -6.40 -58.75 12.11
C ARG A 2 -5.15 -58.95 11.21
N LYS A 3 -4.21 -59.79 11.67
CA LYS A 3 -3.04 -60.31 10.95
C LYS A 3 -3.46 -61.50 10.04
N VAL A 4 -2.74 -61.67 8.92
CA VAL A 4 -2.16 -62.92 8.32
C VAL A 4 -2.97 -64.23 8.38
N LEU A 5 -3.19 -64.91 7.23
CA LEU A 5 -2.76 -66.31 6.92
C LEU A 5 -3.38 -66.92 5.63
N LEU A 6 -2.68 -67.94 5.09
CA LEU A 6 -3.05 -69.02 4.12
C LEU A 6 -2.98 -68.68 2.61
N THR A 7 -2.07 -69.17 1.75
CA THR A 7 -1.25 -70.40 1.58
C THR A 7 -1.92 -71.58 0.82
N LYS A 8 -1.47 -71.77 -0.45
CA LYS A 8 -1.22 -73.00 -1.26
C LYS A 8 -2.36 -73.89 -1.84
N CYS A 9 -2.25 -74.18 -3.14
CA CYS A 9 -2.17 -75.52 -3.79
C CYS A 9 -1.61 -75.34 -5.23
N LEU A 10 -0.48 -75.91 -5.74
CA LEU A 10 0.09 -77.27 -5.92
C LEU A 10 -0.39 -78.03 -7.19
N LEU A 11 0.55 -78.26 -8.14
CA LEU A 11 0.86 -79.52 -8.88
C LEU A 11 1.92 -79.15 -9.95
N ALA A 12 3.20 -79.53 -9.95
CA ALA A 12 3.89 -80.83 -9.85
C ALA A 12 3.78 -81.72 -11.11
N PHE A 13 4.89 -81.82 -11.85
CA PHE A 13 5.32 -83.06 -12.51
C PHE A 13 6.83 -83.23 -12.34
N LEU A 14 7.22 -84.44 -11.95
CA LEU A 14 8.54 -84.88 -11.49
C LEU A 14 8.90 -86.16 -12.27
N ILE A 15 10.16 -86.60 -12.11
CA ILE A 15 10.74 -87.91 -12.44
C ILE A 15 11.43 -87.93 -13.83
N LEU A 16 12.72 -88.28 -14.01
CA LEU A 16 13.46 -89.46 -13.52
C LEU A 16 14.99 -89.23 -13.41
N ALA A 17 15.62 -90.11 -12.65
CA ALA A 17 16.96 -90.04 -12.09
C ALA A 17 18.07 -90.76 -12.90
N LEU A 18 19.31 -90.37 -12.59
CA LEU A 18 20.57 -91.15 -12.48
C LEU A 18 21.08 -91.97 -13.67
N GLY A 19 22.28 -91.60 -14.14
CA GLY A 19 23.21 -92.45 -14.89
C GLY A 19 24.59 -91.82 -14.92
N GLY A 20 25.58 -92.48 -14.30
CA GLY A 20 26.94 -91.97 -14.15
C GLY A 20 27.88 -92.21 -15.34
N CYS A 21 28.98 -91.45 -15.29
CA CYS A 21 30.33 -91.71 -15.82
C CYS A 21 30.65 -91.62 -17.33
N VAL A 22 31.78 -90.91 -17.52
CA VAL A 22 32.78 -90.92 -18.61
C VAL A 22 32.65 -89.87 -19.72
N ALA A 23 33.78 -89.18 -19.89
CA ALA A 23 34.06 -88.06 -20.74
C ALA A 23 33.73 -88.29 -22.22
N VAL A 24 33.01 -87.32 -22.79
CA VAL A 24 32.93 -87.11 -24.23
C VAL A 24 33.49 -85.73 -24.53
N SER A 25 34.47 -85.72 -25.43
CA SER A 25 35.28 -84.58 -25.87
C SER A 25 34.50 -83.28 -26.02
N ALA A 26 35.04 -82.19 -25.46
CA ALA A 26 34.61 -80.84 -25.75
C ALA A 26 34.72 -80.56 -27.26
N ARG A 27 33.59 -80.65 -27.97
CA ARG A 27 33.41 -79.88 -29.20
C ARG A 27 33.29 -78.42 -28.76
N GLN A 28 34.36 -77.66 -28.96
CA GLN A 28 34.35 -76.21 -28.96
C GLN A 28 33.18 -75.74 -29.84
N LYS A 29 32.08 -75.32 -29.21
CA LYS A 29 31.17 -74.40 -29.86
C LYS A 29 31.95 -73.11 -30.04
N ALA A 30 32.12 -72.70 -31.29
CA ALA A 30 32.72 -71.43 -31.63
C ALA A 30 32.12 -70.34 -30.74
N ALA A 31 33.00 -69.57 -30.10
CA ALA A 31 32.61 -68.40 -29.34
C ALA A 31 31.73 -67.49 -30.23
N PRO A 32 30.68 -66.85 -29.69
CA PRO A 32 30.03 -65.77 -30.42
C PRO A 32 31.11 -64.77 -30.83
N ALA A 33 31.00 -64.26 -32.06
CA ALA A 33 31.89 -63.23 -32.59
C ALA A 33 32.13 -62.13 -31.55
N PRO A 34 33.34 -61.55 -31.44
CA PRO A 34 33.64 -60.57 -30.41
C PRO A 34 32.61 -59.45 -30.49
N VAL A 35 31.86 -59.26 -29.40
CA VAL A 35 31.15 -58.01 -29.16
C VAL A 35 32.22 -56.93 -29.35
N ALA A 36 31.99 -56.02 -30.28
CA ALA A 36 32.93 -54.94 -30.56
C ALA A 36 33.43 -54.38 -29.23
N ALA A 37 34.74 -54.42 -29.01
CA ALA A 37 35.36 -53.94 -27.79
C ALA A 37 34.81 -52.53 -27.56
N TRP A 38 34.09 -52.34 -26.45
CA TRP A 38 33.65 -51.01 -26.07
C TRP A 38 34.93 -50.18 -26.02
N ASP A 39 34.98 -49.07 -26.76
CA ASP A 39 36.08 -48.14 -26.54
C ASP A 39 36.09 -47.78 -25.03
N GLY A 40 37.29 -47.58 -24.47
CA GLY A 40 37.41 -47.39 -23.02
C GLY A 40 36.57 -46.21 -22.52
N ALA A 41 36.38 -45.18 -23.35
CA ALA A 41 35.57 -44.01 -23.02
C ALA A 41 34.08 -44.37 -22.84
N THR A 42 33.50 -45.19 -23.72
CA THR A 42 32.09 -45.62 -23.67
C THR A 42 31.82 -46.53 -22.49
N PHE A 43 32.78 -47.41 -22.12
CA PHE A 43 32.68 -48.22 -20.91
C PHE A 43 32.61 -47.34 -19.65
N HIS A 44 33.56 -46.41 -19.49
CA HIS A 44 33.62 -45.51 -18.34
C HIS A 44 32.43 -44.54 -18.31
N TYR A 45 31.96 -44.07 -19.47
CA TYR A 45 30.75 -43.27 -19.58
C TYR A 45 29.51 -44.02 -19.06
N ALA A 46 29.29 -45.25 -19.53
CA ALA A 46 28.14 -46.05 -19.10
C ALA A 46 28.17 -46.32 -17.58
N LEU A 47 29.36 -46.58 -17.01
CA LEU A 47 29.53 -46.74 -15.57
C LEU A 47 29.27 -45.44 -14.79
N GLY A 48 29.71 -44.30 -15.34
CA GLY A 48 29.41 -42.97 -14.81
C GLY A 48 27.91 -42.69 -14.73
N ILE A 49 27.17 -42.97 -15.80
CA ILE A 49 25.70 -42.82 -15.82
C ILE A 49 25.03 -43.77 -14.82
N LEU A 50 25.45 -45.04 -14.75
CA LEU A 50 24.91 -46.00 -13.77
C LEU A 50 25.14 -45.55 -12.33
N HIS A 51 26.31 -44.97 -12.02
CA HIS A 51 26.56 -44.40 -10.70
C HIS A 51 25.70 -43.15 -10.43
N SER A 52 25.49 -42.30 -11.43
CA SER A 52 24.63 -41.12 -11.33
C SER A 52 23.18 -41.51 -11.02
N LEU A 53 22.64 -42.51 -11.72
CA LEU A 53 21.28 -43.04 -11.50
C LEU A 53 21.11 -43.70 -10.11
N ASN A 54 22.19 -44.23 -9.53
CA ASN A 54 22.20 -44.78 -8.18
C ASN A 54 22.58 -43.73 -7.12
N GLU A 55 22.46 -42.43 -7.43
CA GLU A 55 22.78 -41.29 -6.55
C GLU A 55 24.23 -41.28 -6.00
N ASN A 56 25.12 -42.06 -6.60
CA ASN A 56 26.53 -42.13 -6.22
C ASN A 56 27.36 -41.12 -7.02
N MET A 57 27.07 -39.83 -6.79
CA MET A 57 27.58 -38.71 -7.59
C MET A 57 29.11 -38.63 -7.67
N GLU A 58 29.81 -38.98 -6.59
CA GLU A 58 31.27 -38.95 -6.53
C GLU A 58 31.92 -40.01 -7.44
N LYS A 59 31.37 -41.23 -7.44
CA LYS A 59 31.82 -42.29 -8.36
C LYS A 59 31.45 -41.96 -9.80
N ALA A 60 30.28 -41.38 -10.02
CA ALA A 60 29.85 -40.94 -11.35
C ALA A 60 30.82 -39.91 -11.96
N ILE A 61 31.22 -38.90 -11.18
CA ILE A 61 32.21 -37.91 -11.58
C ILE A 61 33.55 -38.57 -11.88
N GLY A 62 34.04 -39.45 -11.00
CA GLY A 62 35.31 -40.15 -11.20
C GLY A 62 35.36 -40.95 -12.50
N GLU A 63 34.30 -41.70 -12.81
CA GLU A 63 34.20 -42.46 -14.06
C GLU A 63 34.09 -41.55 -15.30
N LEU A 64 33.35 -40.44 -15.22
CA LEU A 64 33.25 -39.48 -16.32
C LEU A 64 34.54 -38.67 -16.53
N GLU A 65 35.34 -38.42 -15.49
CA GLU A 65 36.69 -37.85 -15.64
C GLU A 65 37.61 -38.79 -16.43
N VAL A 66 37.52 -40.11 -16.18
CA VAL A 66 38.27 -41.13 -16.93
C VAL A 66 37.77 -41.20 -18.37
N ALA A 67 36.45 -41.25 -18.58
CA ALA A 67 35.85 -41.26 -19.91
C ALA A 67 36.32 -40.05 -20.74
N ARG A 68 36.29 -38.85 -20.15
CA ARG A 68 36.76 -37.63 -20.82
C ARG A 68 38.28 -37.61 -21.05
N ARG A 69 39.08 -38.26 -20.21
CA ARG A 69 40.54 -38.38 -20.48
C ARG A 69 40.80 -39.26 -21.69
N LEU A 70 39.98 -40.29 -21.89
CA LEU A 70 40.07 -41.22 -23.01
C LEU A 70 39.52 -40.63 -24.31
N ASP A 71 38.52 -39.74 -24.23
CA ASP A 71 38.03 -38.92 -25.35
C ASP A 71 37.92 -37.43 -24.96
N PRO A 72 39.03 -36.68 -25.01
CA PRO A 72 39.06 -35.27 -24.58
C PRO A 72 38.25 -34.32 -25.46
N SER A 73 38.01 -34.71 -26.72
CA SER A 73 37.32 -33.90 -27.72
C SER A 73 35.81 -34.00 -27.65
N SER A 74 35.25 -34.95 -26.91
CA SER A 74 33.80 -35.13 -26.86
C SER A 74 33.09 -34.00 -26.10
N PRO A 75 32.28 -33.15 -26.77
CA PRO A 75 31.48 -32.13 -26.09
C PRO A 75 30.38 -32.77 -25.25
N TYR A 76 29.91 -33.95 -25.65
CA TYR A 76 28.90 -34.71 -24.92
C TYR A 76 29.40 -35.14 -23.53
N LEU A 77 30.59 -35.78 -23.45
CA LEU A 77 31.21 -36.12 -22.17
C LEU A 77 31.52 -34.87 -21.34
N ALA A 78 31.85 -33.76 -22.02
CA ALA A 78 32.09 -32.50 -21.35
C ALA A 78 30.84 -31.93 -20.67
N LYS A 79 29.70 -31.95 -21.35
CA LYS A 79 28.40 -31.51 -20.85
C LYS A 79 27.98 -32.31 -19.62
N GLU A 80 28.04 -33.64 -19.71
CA GLU A 80 27.64 -34.56 -18.64
C GLU A 80 28.49 -34.34 -17.38
N LEU A 81 29.82 -34.29 -17.54
CA LEU A 81 30.73 -34.04 -16.41
C LEU A 81 30.52 -32.64 -15.80
N ALA A 82 30.38 -31.61 -16.62
CA ALA A 82 30.13 -30.25 -16.13
C ALA A 82 28.79 -30.12 -15.41
N SER A 83 27.75 -30.79 -15.89
CA SER A 83 26.42 -30.81 -15.26
C SER A 83 26.47 -31.48 -13.88
N LEU A 84 27.23 -32.57 -13.73
CA LEU A 84 27.43 -33.20 -12.42
C LEU A 84 28.23 -32.32 -11.45
N TYR A 85 29.30 -31.66 -11.92
CA TYR A 85 30.01 -30.70 -11.07
C TYR A 85 29.11 -29.53 -10.65
N ALA A 86 28.28 -29.02 -11.55
CA ALA A 86 27.30 -27.98 -11.25
C ALA A 86 26.33 -28.43 -10.16
N GLY A 87 25.75 -29.62 -10.30
CA GLY A 87 24.83 -30.19 -9.30
C GLY A 87 25.46 -30.46 -7.92
N ARG A 88 26.79 -30.66 -7.86
CA ARG A 88 27.55 -30.80 -6.61
C ARG A 88 27.98 -29.45 -6.01
N GLY A 89 27.69 -28.33 -6.67
CA GLY A 89 28.13 -26.99 -6.27
C GLY A 89 29.59 -26.68 -6.62
N GLU A 90 30.26 -27.54 -7.39
CA GLU A 90 31.64 -27.34 -7.87
C GLU A 90 31.66 -26.45 -9.13
N THR A 91 31.03 -25.27 -9.05
CA THR A 91 30.77 -24.37 -10.19
C THR A 91 32.03 -23.98 -10.96
N GLU A 92 33.17 -23.76 -10.28
CA GLU A 92 34.43 -23.40 -10.95
C GLU A 92 34.94 -24.50 -11.88
N LYS A 93 34.80 -25.77 -11.50
CA LYS A 93 35.21 -26.89 -12.35
C LYS A 93 34.30 -27.03 -13.56
N ALA A 94 32.99 -26.84 -13.36
CA ALA A 94 32.02 -26.83 -14.45
C ALA A 94 32.31 -25.69 -15.46
N LEU A 95 32.59 -24.48 -14.97
CA LEU A 95 32.98 -23.33 -15.80
C LEU A 95 34.28 -23.57 -16.57
N ALA A 96 35.29 -24.14 -15.92
CA ALA A 96 36.57 -24.45 -16.56
C ALA A 96 36.40 -25.46 -17.70
N ILE A 97 35.56 -26.48 -17.49
CA ILE A 97 35.19 -27.46 -18.51
C ILE A 97 34.48 -26.79 -19.68
N CYS A 98 33.42 -26.02 -19.43
CA CYS A 98 32.62 -25.41 -20.49
C CYS A 98 33.47 -24.45 -21.33
N ASN A 99 34.27 -23.58 -20.68
CA ASN A 99 35.16 -22.65 -21.37
C ASN A 99 36.24 -23.36 -22.20
N LYS A 100 36.79 -24.48 -21.70
CA LYS A 100 37.75 -25.27 -22.48
C LYS A 100 37.07 -25.89 -23.70
N THR A 101 35.91 -26.51 -23.52
CA THR A 101 35.17 -27.14 -24.62
C THR A 101 34.76 -26.13 -25.68
N LEU A 102 34.32 -24.92 -25.32
CA LEU A 102 33.96 -23.88 -26.30
C LEU A 102 35.14 -23.26 -27.05
N LYS A 103 36.39 -23.43 -26.58
CA LYS A 103 37.57 -23.06 -27.38
C LYS A 103 37.78 -24.01 -28.56
N GLU A 104 37.44 -25.28 -28.39
CA GLU A 104 37.59 -26.34 -29.38
C GLU A 104 36.33 -26.47 -30.26
N HIS A 105 35.17 -26.28 -29.65
CA HIS A 105 33.84 -26.38 -30.27
C HIS A 105 33.02 -25.11 -30.02
N PRO A 106 33.33 -24.00 -30.72
CA PRO A 106 32.72 -22.70 -30.45
C PRO A 106 31.21 -22.66 -30.74
N ASP A 107 30.66 -23.55 -31.56
CA ASP A 107 29.25 -23.53 -31.94
C ASP A 107 28.41 -24.61 -31.22
N ASP A 108 28.93 -25.19 -30.13
CA ASP A 108 28.19 -26.18 -29.34
C ASP A 108 27.08 -25.53 -28.50
N VAL A 109 25.84 -25.73 -28.93
CA VAL A 109 24.64 -25.15 -28.31
C VAL A 109 24.44 -25.62 -26.87
N ASP A 110 24.65 -26.91 -26.61
CA ASP A 110 24.41 -27.52 -25.30
C ASP A 110 25.38 -27.02 -24.24
N ILE A 111 26.66 -26.89 -24.60
CA ILE A 111 27.69 -26.35 -23.70
C ILE A 111 27.46 -24.86 -23.44
N ARG A 112 27.02 -24.09 -24.45
CA ARG A 112 26.67 -22.68 -24.27
C ARG A 112 25.47 -22.48 -23.37
N LEU A 113 24.43 -23.31 -23.51
CA LEU A 113 23.28 -23.32 -22.60
C LEU A 113 23.70 -23.60 -21.16
N LEU A 114 24.53 -24.62 -20.94
CA LEU A 114 25.04 -24.96 -19.61
C LEU A 114 25.89 -23.83 -19.03
N LEU A 115 26.78 -23.24 -19.84
CA LEU A 115 27.61 -22.11 -19.42
C LEU A 115 26.78 -20.88 -19.05
N GLY A 116 25.74 -20.56 -19.83
CA GLY A 116 24.78 -19.51 -19.50
C GLY A 116 24.09 -19.76 -18.17
N GLY A 117 23.65 -21.00 -17.92
CA GLY A 117 23.04 -21.41 -16.64
C GLY A 117 23.98 -21.21 -15.45
N LEU A 118 25.24 -21.63 -15.58
CA LEU A 118 26.27 -21.44 -14.54
C LEU A 118 26.52 -19.96 -14.23
N TYR A 119 26.53 -19.09 -15.24
CA TYR A 119 26.61 -17.64 -15.03
C TYR A 119 25.37 -17.08 -14.36
N GLN A 120 24.18 -17.60 -14.67
CA GLN A 120 22.94 -17.17 -14.05
C GLN A 120 22.87 -17.55 -12.57
N ASP A 121 23.34 -18.74 -12.18
CA ASP A 121 23.44 -19.15 -10.78
C ASP A 121 24.41 -18.28 -9.98
N ARG A 122 25.45 -17.74 -10.64
CA ARG A 122 26.37 -16.74 -10.08
C ARG A 122 25.82 -15.32 -10.06
N LYS A 123 24.65 -15.09 -10.66
CA LYS A 123 24.08 -13.77 -10.91
C LYS A 123 24.91 -12.89 -11.85
N ASP A 124 25.80 -13.51 -12.63
CA ASP A 124 26.57 -12.87 -13.70
C ASP A 124 25.71 -12.73 -14.96
N TYR A 125 24.56 -12.05 -14.85
CA TYR A 125 23.52 -12.02 -15.87
C TYR A 125 24.01 -11.46 -17.22
N GLN A 126 24.99 -10.55 -17.21
CA GLN A 126 25.59 -10.04 -18.45
C GLN A 126 26.34 -11.13 -19.24
N LEU A 127 27.04 -12.04 -18.55
CA LEU A 127 27.72 -13.16 -19.18
C LEU A 127 26.70 -14.22 -19.63
N ALA A 128 25.68 -14.50 -18.81
CA ALA A 128 24.59 -15.40 -19.17
C ALA A 128 23.88 -14.95 -20.45
N VAL A 129 23.54 -13.66 -20.56
CA VAL A 129 22.94 -13.06 -21.76
C VAL A 129 23.82 -13.28 -23.00
N ARG A 130 25.14 -13.11 -22.90
CA ARG A 130 26.05 -13.33 -24.05
C ARG A 130 25.98 -14.76 -24.56
N GLU A 131 25.99 -15.73 -23.65
CA GLU A 131 25.93 -17.14 -24.01
C GLU A 131 24.56 -17.52 -24.58
N TYR A 132 23.46 -17.11 -23.95
CA TYR A 132 22.11 -17.40 -24.47
C TYR A 132 21.82 -16.71 -25.81
N ARG A 133 22.35 -15.49 -26.02
CA ARG A 133 22.29 -14.83 -27.34
C ARG A 133 22.99 -15.67 -28.40
N LYS A 134 24.16 -16.24 -28.07
CA LYS A 134 24.87 -17.08 -29.02
C LYS A 134 24.12 -18.38 -29.31
N VAL A 135 23.43 -18.93 -28.31
CA VAL A 135 22.54 -20.08 -28.53
C VAL A 135 21.42 -19.75 -29.50
N VAL A 136 20.69 -18.64 -29.33
CA VAL A 136 19.58 -18.30 -30.25
C VAL A 136 20.06 -17.92 -31.66
N GLU A 137 21.31 -17.47 -31.81
CA GLU A 137 21.94 -17.29 -33.14
C GLU A 137 22.21 -18.62 -33.85
N LEU A 138 22.59 -19.66 -33.09
CA LEU A 138 22.93 -20.99 -33.62
C LEU A 138 21.69 -21.89 -33.79
N ASP A 139 20.72 -21.75 -32.89
CA ASP A 139 19.47 -22.48 -32.85
C ASP A 139 18.32 -21.52 -32.51
N ALA A 140 17.72 -20.94 -33.54
CA ALA A 140 16.59 -20.02 -33.41
C ALA A 140 15.28 -20.69 -32.92
N GLY A 141 15.26 -22.01 -32.77
CA GLY A 141 14.14 -22.76 -32.20
C GLY A 141 14.26 -23.02 -30.70
N ASN A 142 15.36 -22.60 -30.07
CA ASN A 142 15.69 -22.99 -28.70
C ASN A 142 14.86 -22.24 -27.65
N THR A 143 13.76 -22.85 -27.20
CA THR A 143 12.86 -22.25 -26.20
C THR A 143 13.54 -22.00 -24.86
N SER A 144 14.39 -22.91 -24.39
CA SER A 144 15.16 -22.74 -23.16
C SER A 144 16.05 -21.50 -23.21
N ALA A 145 16.76 -21.28 -24.33
CA ALA A 145 17.60 -20.11 -24.50
C ALA A 145 16.80 -18.81 -24.45
N TYR A 146 15.67 -18.72 -25.15
CA TYR A 146 14.80 -17.53 -25.10
C TYR A 146 14.22 -17.29 -23.69
N PHE A 147 13.85 -18.35 -22.97
CA PHE A 147 13.37 -18.24 -21.59
C PHE A 147 14.45 -17.67 -20.65
N TYR A 148 15.65 -18.24 -20.66
CA TYR A 148 16.73 -17.78 -19.79
C TYR A 148 17.29 -16.42 -20.21
N LEU A 149 17.31 -16.12 -21.51
CA LEU A 149 17.64 -14.80 -22.03
C LEU A 149 16.65 -13.75 -21.52
N GLY A 150 15.35 -14.02 -21.61
CA GLY A 150 14.30 -13.13 -21.12
C GLY A 150 14.37 -12.87 -19.62
N THR A 151 14.55 -13.92 -18.81
CA THR A 151 14.69 -13.77 -17.35
C THR A 151 15.99 -13.05 -16.96
N SER A 152 17.11 -13.32 -17.65
CA SER A 152 18.38 -12.62 -17.42
C SER A 152 18.30 -11.13 -17.75
N TYR A 153 17.64 -10.77 -18.86
CA TYR A 153 17.38 -9.36 -19.19
C TYR A 153 16.50 -8.66 -18.15
N ALA A 154 15.49 -9.35 -17.61
CA ALA A 154 14.63 -8.80 -16.57
C ALA A 154 15.41 -8.49 -15.28
N GLU A 155 16.33 -9.37 -14.87
CA GLU A 155 17.22 -9.15 -13.73
C GLU A 155 18.15 -7.94 -13.95
N LEU A 156 18.59 -7.71 -15.20
CA LEU A 156 19.36 -6.53 -15.61
C LEU A 156 18.52 -5.25 -15.77
N LYS A 157 17.21 -5.29 -15.48
CA LYS A 157 16.26 -4.19 -15.72
C LYS A 157 16.14 -3.74 -17.17
N GLN A 158 16.52 -4.60 -18.11
CA GLN A 158 16.37 -4.42 -19.54
C GLN A 158 15.01 -4.99 -19.98
N LEU A 159 13.94 -4.27 -19.63
CA LEU A 159 12.57 -4.79 -19.70
C LEU A 159 12.07 -5.00 -21.15
N ASP A 160 12.48 -4.15 -22.09
CA ASP A 160 12.10 -4.27 -23.50
C ASP A 160 12.72 -5.52 -24.14
N GLU A 161 14.02 -5.76 -23.92
CA GLU A 161 14.74 -6.93 -24.39
C GLU A 161 14.21 -8.21 -23.74
N ALA A 162 13.90 -8.15 -22.45
CA ALA A 162 13.29 -9.26 -21.72
C ALA A 162 11.94 -9.64 -22.33
N ALA A 163 11.08 -8.66 -22.59
CA ALA A 163 9.78 -8.88 -23.22
C ALA A 163 9.93 -9.42 -24.65
N ALA A 164 10.89 -8.93 -25.42
CA ALA A 164 11.15 -9.40 -26.79
C ALA A 164 11.58 -10.87 -26.81
N ALA A 165 12.52 -11.28 -25.95
CA ALA A 165 12.96 -12.66 -25.85
C ALA A 165 11.82 -13.62 -25.47
N LEU A 166 10.98 -13.23 -24.50
CA LEU A 166 9.83 -14.04 -24.08
C LEU A 166 8.71 -14.09 -25.12
N LYS A 167 8.55 -13.04 -25.96
CA LYS A 167 7.62 -13.08 -27.10
C LYS A 167 8.07 -14.07 -28.16
N GLU A 168 9.38 -14.16 -28.45
CA GLU A 168 9.91 -15.18 -29.36
C GLU A 168 9.73 -16.59 -28.79
N LEU A 169 9.96 -16.79 -27.49
CA LEU A 169 9.64 -18.05 -26.81
C LEU A 169 8.18 -18.46 -27.05
N ILE A 170 7.22 -17.55 -26.82
CA ILE A 170 5.79 -17.82 -26.99
C ILE A 170 5.42 -18.00 -28.47
N ARG A 171 6.15 -17.39 -29.41
CA ARG A 171 5.95 -17.62 -30.85
C ARG A 171 6.32 -19.06 -31.25
N ILE A 172 7.36 -19.62 -30.63
CA ILE A 172 7.84 -20.99 -30.89
C ILE A 172 6.98 -22.02 -30.15
N ASP A 173 6.67 -21.76 -28.87
CA ASP A 173 5.81 -22.58 -28.03
C ASP A 173 4.65 -21.74 -27.44
N PRO A 174 3.51 -21.67 -28.15
CA PRO A 174 2.36 -20.85 -27.75
C PRO A 174 1.72 -21.22 -26.41
N ASP A 175 1.94 -22.43 -25.90
CA ASP A 175 1.37 -22.89 -24.63
C ASP A 175 2.41 -22.95 -23.49
N HIS A 176 3.61 -22.38 -23.70
CA HIS A 176 4.66 -22.27 -22.68
C HIS A 176 4.24 -21.36 -21.51
N PHE A 177 3.59 -21.94 -20.50
CA PHE A 177 2.94 -21.19 -19.43
C PHE A 177 3.90 -20.31 -18.60
N MET A 178 5.14 -20.74 -18.36
CA MET A 178 6.14 -19.90 -17.67
C MET A 178 6.56 -18.71 -18.53
N GLY A 179 6.55 -18.85 -19.86
CA GLY A 179 6.89 -17.77 -20.79
C GLY A 179 5.83 -16.68 -20.73
N HIS A 180 4.56 -17.07 -20.79
CA HIS A 180 3.43 -16.15 -20.55
C HIS A 180 3.49 -15.50 -19.18
N TYR A 181 3.85 -16.24 -18.13
CA TYR A 181 3.93 -15.71 -16.76
C TYR A 181 4.98 -14.61 -16.60
N TYR A 182 6.21 -14.88 -16.99
CA TYR A 182 7.28 -13.88 -16.89
C TYR A 182 7.04 -12.70 -17.83
N LEU A 183 6.49 -12.93 -19.03
CA LEU A 183 6.15 -11.84 -19.93
C LEU A 183 5.07 -10.95 -19.32
N ALA A 184 4.00 -11.51 -18.75
CA ALA A 184 2.95 -10.74 -18.08
C ALA A 184 3.48 -9.94 -16.89
N LYS A 185 4.41 -10.51 -16.11
CA LYS A 185 5.08 -9.81 -15.01
C LYS A 185 5.92 -8.62 -15.49
N ILE A 186 6.74 -8.82 -16.52
CA ILE A 186 7.53 -7.74 -17.14
C ILE A 186 6.63 -6.65 -17.71
N LEU A 187 5.57 -7.03 -18.43
CA LEU A 187 4.59 -6.08 -18.97
C LEU A 187 3.88 -5.29 -17.85
N SER A 188 3.62 -5.92 -16.70
CA SER A 188 3.07 -5.23 -15.52
C SER A 188 4.05 -4.21 -14.95
N GLU A 189 5.34 -4.52 -14.90
CA GLU A 189 6.39 -3.57 -14.48
C GLU A 189 6.53 -2.40 -15.47
N MET A 190 6.34 -2.66 -16.77
CA MET A 190 6.31 -1.65 -17.83
C MET A 190 5.00 -0.84 -17.88
N GLN A 191 4.07 -1.06 -16.95
CA GLN A 191 2.73 -0.44 -16.94
C GLN A 191 1.85 -0.76 -18.16
N ARG A 192 2.19 -1.81 -18.92
CA ARG A 192 1.41 -2.32 -20.06
C ARG A 192 0.34 -3.31 -19.57
N TYR A 193 -0.52 -2.82 -18.70
CA TYR A 193 -1.43 -3.65 -17.90
C TYR A 193 -2.42 -4.50 -18.74
N GLY A 194 -2.91 -3.96 -19.86
CA GLY A 194 -3.83 -4.70 -20.73
C GLY A 194 -3.20 -5.95 -21.35
N GLU A 195 -1.93 -5.88 -21.77
CA GLU A 195 -1.22 -7.04 -22.31
C GLU A 195 -0.85 -8.05 -21.22
N ALA A 196 -0.45 -7.56 -20.04
CA ALA A 196 -0.20 -8.42 -18.88
C ALA A 196 -1.44 -9.22 -18.48
N GLU A 197 -2.60 -8.57 -18.45
CA GLU A 197 -3.89 -9.21 -18.14
C GLU A 197 -4.20 -10.37 -19.10
N VAL A 198 -3.98 -10.19 -20.41
CA VAL A 198 -4.15 -11.24 -21.42
C VAL A 198 -3.23 -12.42 -21.15
N GLY A 199 -1.96 -12.15 -20.83
CA GLY A 199 -0.98 -13.18 -20.47
C GLY A 199 -1.40 -13.97 -19.23
N PHE A 200 -1.79 -13.30 -18.15
CA PHE A 200 -2.27 -13.96 -16.93
C PHE A 200 -3.53 -14.81 -17.18
N LYS A 201 -4.51 -14.29 -17.92
CA LYS A 201 -5.73 -15.03 -18.28
C LYS A 201 -5.44 -16.28 -19.13
N LYS A 202 -4.50 -16.21 -20.07
CA LYS A 202 -4.07 -17.38 -20.85
C LYS A 202 -3.47 -18.46 -19.95
N ILE A 203 -2.68 -18.08 -18.94
CA ILE A 203 -2.13 -19.04 -17.98
C ILE A 203 -3.23 -19.67 -17.14
N LEU A 204 -4.19 -18.89 -16.64
CA LEU A 204 -5.31 -19.42 -15.85
C LEU A 204 -6.24 -20.32 -16.67
N ALA A 205 -6.36 -20.09 -17.99
CA ALA A 205 -7.07 -21.01 -18.88
C ALA A 205 -6.38 -22.39 -19.00
N LEU A 206 -5.04 -22.42 -18.93
CA LEU A 206 -4.24 -23.66 -18.97
C LEU A 206 -4.10 -24.30 -17.57
N LYS A 207 -3.95 -23.48 -16.53
CA LYS A 207 -3.68 -23.86 -15.14
C LYS A 207 -4.52 -23.00 -14.18
N PRO A 208 -5.81 -23.31 -13.99
CA PRO A 208 -6.70 -22.52 -13.14
C PRO A 208 -6.22 -22.36 -11.70
N GLN A 209 -5.52 -23.37 -11.17
CA GLN A 209 -5.01 -23.42 -9.79
C GLN A 209 -3.60 -22.80 -9.62
N PHE A 210 -3.13 -21.98 -10.57
CA PHE A 210 -1.82 -21.34 -10.43
C PHE A 210 -1.89 -20.16 -9.45
N GLU A 211 -1.62 -20.45 -8.17
CA GLU A 211 -1.71 -19.51 -7.03
C GLU A 211 -1.03 -18.17 -7.32
N SER A 212 0.22 -18.16 -7.81
CA SER A 212 0.97 -16.93 -8.09
C SER A 212 0.30 -16.03 -9.13
N VAL A 213 -0.31 -16.62 -10.17
CA VAL A 213 -0.97 -15.86 -11.24
C VAL A 213 -2.25 -15.21 -10.75
N LEU A 214 -3.04 -15.92 -9.93
CA LEU A 214 -4.24 -15.34 -9.34
C LEU A 214 -3.90 -14.15 -8.43
N ILE A 215 -2.85 -14.26 -7.61
CA ILE A 215 -2.36 -13.16 -6.77
C ILE A 215 -1.91 -11.97 -7.63
N ASP A 216 -1.06 -12.22 -8.64
CA ASP A 216 -0.53 -11.16 -9.49
C ASP A 216 -1.63 -10.48 -10.31
N LEU A 217 -2.62 -11.24 -10.80
CA LEU A 217 -3.76 -10.69 -11.52
C LEU A 217 -4.66 -9.84 -10.62
N ALA A 218 -4.91 -10.27 -9.38
CA ALA A 218 -5.67 -9.47 -8.41
C ALA A 218 -4.96 -8.14 -8.10
N HIS A 219 -3.65 -8.19 -7.84
CA HIS A 219 -2.84 -6.97 -7.62
C HIS A 219 -2.80 -6.07 -8.87
N LEU A 220 -2.73 -6.65 -10.07
CA LEU A 220 -2.78 -5.91 -11.33
C LEU A 220 -4.10 -5.13 -11.46
N TYR A 221 -5.23 -5.72 -11.07
CA TYR A 221 -6.52 -5.05 -11.06
C TYR A 221 -6.62 -3.96 -9.97
N GLU A 222 -6.12 -4.22 -8.76
CA GLU A 222 -6.07 -3.20 -7.69
C GLU A 222 -5.26 -1.97 -8.11
N ARG A 223 -4.09 -2.15 -8.72
CA ARG A 223 -3.26 -1.04 -9.22
C ARG A 223 -3.97 -0.20 -10.29
N GLN A 224 -4.79 -0.84 -11.12
CA GLN A 224 -5.62 -0.18 -12.12
C GLN A 224 -6.92 0.41 -11.55
N LYS A 225 -7.19 0.25 -10.24
CA LYS A 225 -8.46 0.58 -9.60
C LYS A 225 -9.68 -0.12 -10.23
N LYS A 226 -9.44 -1.28 -10.85
CA LYS A 226 -10.47 -2.19 -11.40
C LYS A 226 -11.00 -3.08 -10.28
N ILE A 227 -11.70 -2.47 -9.33
CA ILE A 227 -12.12 -3.13 -8.09
C ILE A 227 -13.08 -4.31 -8.34
N PRO A 228 -14.09 -4.22 -9.24
CA PRO A 228 -14.96 -5.35 -9.53
C PRO A 228 -14.21 -6.59 -10.04
N GLU A 229 -13.23 -6.41 -10.93
CA GLU A 229 -12.44 -7.50 -11.47
C GLU A 229 -11.50 -8.11 -10.42
N ALA A 230 -10.91 -7.29 -9.54
CA ALA A 230 -10.12 -7.78 -8.41
C ALA A 230 -10.97 -8.65 -7.46
N ILE A 231 -12.20 -8.23 -7.15
CA ILE A 231 -13.15 -8.99 -6.32
C ILE A 231 -13.41 -10.38 -6.91
N GLU A 232 -13.66 -10.49 -8.21
CA GLU A 232 -13.90 -11.78 -8.86
C GLU A 232 -12.68 -12.71 -8.82
N VAL A 233 -11.48 -12.17 -9.01
CA VAL A 233 -10.24 -12.96 -8.89
C VAL A 233 -10.05 -13.46 -7.46
N TYR A 234 -10.27 -12.62 -6.44
CA TYR A 234 -10.19 -13.04 -5.04
C TYR A 234 -11.24 -14.08 -4.67
N ARG A 235 -12.48 -13.95 -5.17
CA ARG A 235 -13.53 -14.96 -4.97
C ARG A 235 -13.10 -16.32 -5.51
N ASN A 236 -12.62 -16.36 -6.76
CA ASN A 236 -12.08 -17.58 -7.37
C ASN A 236 -10.91 -18.15 -6.57
N PHE A 237 -9.97 -17.30 -6.14
CA PHE A 237 -8.85 -17.72 -5.29
C PHE A 237 -9.32 -18.38 -3.99
N ILE A 238 -10.33 -17.82 -3.33
CA ILE A 238 -10.87 -18.33 -2.07
C ILE A 238 -11.58 -19.68 -2.28
N GLU A 239 -12.27 -19.87 -3.40
CA GLU A 239 -12.89 -21.17 -3.75
C GLU A 239 -11.82 -22.26 -3.94
N LEU A 240 -10.69 -21.93 -4.57
CA LEU A 240 -9.59 -22.86 -4.81
C LEU A 240 -8.74 -23.10 -3.54
N PHE A 241 -8.57 -22.07 -2.71
CA PHE A 241 -7.66 -22.08 -1.56
C PHE A 241 -8.34 -21.55 -0.28
N PRO A 242 -9.37 -22.23 0.24
CA PRO A 242 -10.20 -21.72 1.35
C PRO A 242 -9.44 -21.49 2.65
N ALA A 243 -8.30 -22.17 2.87
CA ALA A 243 -7.46 -21.98 4.05
C ALA A 243 -6.52 -20.74 3.98
N ARG A 244 -6.43 -20.08 2.82
CA ARG A 244 -5.57 -18.90 2.62
C ARG A 244 -6.31 -17.63 3.00
N ILE A 245 -6.37 -17.34 4.29
CA ILE A 245 -7.13 -16.20 4.84
C ILE A 245 -6.74 -14.83 4.29
N GLN A 246 -5.50 -14.66 3.79
CA GLN A 246 -5.03 -13.37 3.26
C GLN A 246 -5.86 -12.88 2.06
N ALA A 247 -6.31 -13.79 1.19
CA ALA A 247 -7.18 -13.43 0.07
C ALA A 247 -8.59 -13.01 0.55
N GLN A 248 -9.10 -13.65 1.61
CA GLN A 248 -10.37 -13.26 2.24
C GLN A 248 -10.26 -11.88 2.91
N ILE A 249 -9.16 -11.60 3.59
CA ILE A 249 -8.90 -10.28 4.19
C ILE A 249 -8.89 -9.20 3.10
N LYS A 250 -8.14 -9.43 2.01
CA LYS A 250 -8.11 -8.50 0.86
C LYS A 250 -9.48 -8.30 0.23
N LEU A 251 -10.26 -9.37 0.06
CA LEU A 251 -11.63 -9.26 -0.43
C LEU A 251 -12.52 -8.42 0.49
N GLY A 252 -12.43 -8.63 1.81
CA GLY A 252 -13.13 -7.82 2.81
C GLY A 252 -12.75 -6.34 2.76
N GLU A 253 -11.46 -6.02 2.64
CA GLU A 253 -10.95 -4.65 2.47
C GLU A 253 -11.49 -3.98 1.19
N LEU A 254 -11.57 -4.71 0.08
CA LEU A 254 -12.13 -4.20 -1.17
C LEU A 254 -13.62 -3.89 -1.03
N PHE A 255 -14.38 -4.74 -0.33
CA PHE A 255 -15.78 -4.42 -0.01
C PHE A 255 -15.91 -3.17 0.86
N LEU A 256 -15.00 -2.94 1.81
CA LEU A 256 -15.01 -1.70 2.60
C LEU A 256 -14.74 -0.45 1.76
N ARG A 257 -13.80 -0.51 0.81
CA ARG A 257 -13.53 0.62 -0.11
C ARG A 257 -14.75 1.00 -0.93
N GLU A 258 -15.55 0.01 -1.33
CA GLU A 258 -16.82 0.18 -2.05
C GLU A 258 -18.02 0.45 -1.11
N GLN A 259 -17.80 0.63 0.20
CA GLN A 259 -18.83 0.82 1.23
C GLN A 259 -19.85 -0.34 1.31
N ARG A 260 -19.48 -1.53 0.82
CA ARG A 260 -20.28 -2.77 0.86
C ARG A 260 -20.08 -3.48 2.20
N TYR A 261 -20.50 -2.82 3.28
CA TYR A 261 -20.21 -3.25 4.66
C TYR A 261 -20.71 -4.66 5.00
N ASP A 262 -21.89 -5.07 4.52
CA ASP A 262 -22.45 -6.39 4.85
C ASP A 262 -21.62 -7.53 4.23
N GLU A 263 -21.14 -7.36 3.00
CA GLU A 263 -20.25 -8.33 2.36
C GLU A 263 -18.86 -8.37 3.00
N ALA A 264 -18.34 -7.19 3.38
CA ALA A 264 -17.10 -7.10 4.15
C ALA A 264 -17.21 -7.87 5.47
N VAL A 265 -18.27 -7.62 6.25
CA VAL A 265 -18.53 -8.31 7.53
C VAL A 265 -18.64 -9.81 7.33
N SER A 266 -19.42 -10.28 6.35
CA SER A 266 -19.54 -11.71 6.06
C SER A 266 -18.19 -12.34 5.71
N THR A 267 -17.39 -11.67 4.88
CA THR A 267 -16.06 -12.16 4.47
C THR A 267 -15.11 -12.26 5.66
N PHE A 268 -15.07 -11.23 6.50
CA PHE A 268 -14.26 -11.22 7.72
C PHE A 268 -14.72 -12.26 8.74
N GLN A 269 -16.01 -12.55 8.84
CA GLN A 269 -16.51 -13.63 9.69
C GLN A 269 -16.03 -15.01 9.22
N GLU A 270 -15.92 -15.26 7.91
CA GLU A 270 -15.31 -16.50 7.40
C GLU A 270 -13.83 -16.61 7.80
N VAL A 271 -13.08 -15.50 7.79
CA VAL A 271 -11.70 -15.48 8.29
C VAL A 271 -11.65 -15.92 9.76
N LEU A 272 -12.55 -15.39 10.60
CA LEU A 272 -12.61 -15.73 12.03
C LEU A 272 -13.05 -17.18 12.31
N LYS A 273 -13.67 -17.88 11.35
CA LYS A 273 -13.92 -19.33 11.49
C LYS A 273 -12.63 -20.14 11.36
N ILE A 274 -11.66 -19.65 10.60
CA ILE A 274 -10.36 -20.30 10.37
C ILE A 274 -9.35 -19.85 11.43
N ASP A 275 -9.29 -18.55 11.70
CA ASP A 275 -8.41 -17.92 12.68
C ASP A 275 -9.24 -17.01 13.61
N ALA A 276 -9.82 -17.62 14.65
CA ALA A 276 -10.71 -16.93 15.60
C ALA A 276 -10.03 -15.77 16.36
N ASN A 277 -8.70 -15.79 16.47
CA ASN A 277 -7.93 -14.80 17.20
C ASN A 277 -7.27 -13.77 16.28
N ASN A 278 -7.66 -13.71 15.00
CA ASN A 278 -7.12 -12.74 14.07
C ASN A 278 -7.43 -11.31 14.53
N ARG A 279 -6.44 -10.67 15.17
CA ARG A 279 -6.57 -9.34 15.79
C ARG A 279 -6.97 -8.27 14.77
N GLU A 280 -6.37 -8.29 13.59
CA GLU A 280 -6.62 -7.31 12.53
C GLU A 280 -8.08 -7.35 12.06
N VAL A 281 -8.60 -8.54 11.80
CA VAL A 281 -9.99 -8.73 11.38
C VAL A 281 -10.96 -8.36 12.50
N ARG A 282 -10.69 -8.74 13.75
CA ARG A 282 -11.51 -8.34 14.91
C ARG A 282 -11.55 -6.82 15.07
N LEU A 283 -10.41 -6.15 14.99
CA LEU A 283 -10.34 -4.68 15.05
C LEU A 283 -11.14 -4.06 13.91
N THR A 284 -10.99 -4.57 12.70
CA THR A 284 -11.70 -4.08 11.51
C THR A 284 -13.22 -4.23 11.65
N LEU A 285 -13.70 -5.38 12.14
CA LEU A 285 -15.12 -5.58 12.45
C LEU A 285 -15.64 -4.60 13.51
N GLY A 286 -14.86 -4.35 14.57
CA GLY A 286 -15.20 -3.35 15.59
C GLY A 286 -15.29 -1.94 15.02
N LEU A 287 -14.39 -1.56 14.10
CA LEU A 287 -14.44 -0.28 13.40
C LEU A 287 -15.66 -0.18 12.47
N ILE A 288 -16.01 -1.25 11.75
CA ILE A 288 -17.23 -1.29 10.92
C ILE A 288 -18.47 -1.12 11.79
N ASP A 289 -18.50 -1.75 12.97
CA ASP A 289 -19.60 -1.60 13.91
C ASP A 289 -19.71 -0.16 14.44
N LEU A 290 -18.59 0.50 14.73
CA LEU A 290 -18.55 1.90 15.13
C LEU A 290 -19.13 2.80 14.03
N GLU A 291 -18.66 2.67 12.79
CA GLU A 291 -19.13 3.48 11.65
C GLU A 291 -20.62 3.29 11.34
N ARG A 292 -21.15 2.10 11.61
CA ARG A 292 -22.59 1.79 11.46
C ARG A 292 -23.43 2.22 12.67
N GLY A 293 -22.85 2.91 13.65
CA GLY A 293 -23.52 3.31 14.90
C GLY A 293 -23.88 2.14 15.82
N ARG A 294 -23.31 0.95 15.60
CA ARG A 294 -23.53 -0.25 16.44
C ARG A 294 -22.58 -0.23 17.63
N HIS A 295 -22.66 0.83 18.43
CA HIS A 295 -21.69 1.14 19.48
C HIS A 295 -21.52 0.02 20.51
N GLU A 296 -22.59 -0.69 20.89
CA GLU A 296 -22.52 -1.80 21.85
C GLU A 296 -21.60 -2.93 21.36
N LYS A 297 -21.72 -3.35 20.10
CA LYS A 297 -20.88 -4.39 19.50
C LYS A 297 -19.43 -3.94 19.34
N ALA A 298 -19.22 -2.69 18.96
CA ALA A 298 -17.89 -2.09 18.89
C ALA A 298 -17.22 -2.06 20.27
N ILE A 299 -17.95 -1.67 21.32
CA ILE A 299 -17.48 -1.70 22.72
C ILE A 299 -17.10 -3.12 23.13
N GLU A 300 -17.95 -4.12 22.89
CA GLU A 300 -17.66 -5.52 23.21
C GLU A 300 -16.36 -5.99 22.54
N THR A 301 -16.21 -5.66 21.26
CA THR A 301 -15.05 -6.04 20.44
C THR A 301 -13.76 -5.36 20.94
N PHE A 302 -13.77 -4.03 21.11
CA PHE A 302 -12.60 -3.29 21.56
C PHE A 302 -12.22 -3.63 23.00
N ALA A 303 -13.19 -3.81 23.89
CA ALA A 303 -12.93 -4.24 25.27
C ALA A 303 -12.37 -5.67 25.35
N ALA A 304 -12.85 -6.59 24.51
CA ALA A 304 -12.27 -7.92 24.41
C ALA A 304 -10.81 -7.87 23.92
N LEU A 305 -10.53 -7.12 22.85
CA LEU A 305 -9.18 -6.93 22.33
C LEU A 305 -8.26 -6.28 23.36
N LEU A 306 -8.74 -5.27 24.09
CA LEU A 306 -7.93 -4.59 25.10
C LEU A 306 -7.60 -5.49 26.30
N ARG A 307 -8.47 -6.44 26.67
CA ARG A 307 -8.15 -7.44 27.70
C ARG A 307 -7.01 -8.37 27.28
N GLU A 308 -6.90 -8.68 26.00
CA GLU A 308 -5.82 -9.50 25.44
C GLU A 308 -4.54 -8.69 25.22
N PHE A 309 -4.68 -7.41 24.83
CA PHE A 309 -3.59 -6.50 24.51
C PHE A 309 -3.68 -5.20 25.34
N PRO A 310 -3.44 -5.25 26.66
CA PRO A 310 -3.71 -4.14 27.58
C PRO A 310 -2.86 -2.88 27.34
N ASN A 311 -1.75 -3.00 26.61
CA ASN A 311 -0.86 -1.88 26.30
C ASN A 311 -1.12 -1.27 24.91
N GLU A 312 -2.23 -1.64 24.25
CA GLU A 312 -2.61 -1.08 22.96
C GLU A 312 -3.46 0.18 23.14
N TYR A 313 -2.79 1.32 23.34
CA TYR A 313 -3.42 2.60 23.62
C TYR A 313 -4.34 3.12 22.50
N ARG A 314 -4.15 2.65 21.25
CA ARG A 314 -5.09 2.90 20.15
C ARG A 314 -6.46 2.30 20.45
N LEU A 315 -6.52 1.09 20.98
CA LEU A 315 -7.78 0.45 21.38
C LEU A 315 -8.43 1.18 22.55
N MET A 316 -7.64 1.66 23.52
CA MET A 316 -8.17 2.50 24.60
C MET A 316 -8.80 3.79 24.07
N TYR A 317 -8.12 4.47 23.15
CA TYR A 317 -8.65 5.67 22.51
C TYR A 317 -9.94 5.39 21.73
N LEU A 318 -9.98 4.32 20.92
CA LEU A 318 -11.17 3.91 20.18
C LEU A 318 -12.33 3.52 21.09
N LEU A 319 -12.06 2.75 22.16
CA LEU A 319 -13.05 2.33 23.14
C LEU A 319 -13.61 3.52 23.92
N GLY A 320 -12.75 4.41 24.42
CA GLY A 320 -13.17 5.65 25.07
C GLY A 320 -13.99 6.54 24.13
N THR A 321 -13.64 6.57 22.85
CA THR A 321 -14.40 7.27 21.80
C THR A 321 -15.80 6.70 21.61
N THR A 322 -15.88 5.37 21.53
CA THR A 322 -17.14 4.66 21.38
C THR A 322 -18.02 4.79 22.64
N TYR A 323 -17.43 4.83 23.83
CA TYR A 323 -18.16 5.11 25.06
C TYR A 323 -18.76 6.52 25.06
N GLU A 324 -18.06 7.54 24.55
CA GLU A 324 -18.66 8.89 24.44
C GLU A 324 -19.85 8.88 23.48
N GLU A 325 -19.70 8.29 22.29
CA GLU A 325 -20.76 8.29 21.27
C GLU A 325 -22.01 7.52 21.72
N SER A 326 -21.83 6.44 22.48
CA SER A 326 -22.93 5.70 23.12
C SER A 326 -23.53 6.40 24.34
N GLY A 327 -23.01 7.56 24.76
CA GLY A 327 -23.48 8.29 25.94
C GLY A 327 -22.99 7.75 27.28
N ASN A 328 -22.10 6.76 27.28
CA ASN A 328 -21.45 6.19 28.48
C ASN A 328 -20.31 7.09 28.97
N VAL A 329 -20.65 8.31 29.39
CA VAL A 329 -19.67 9.39 29.61
C VAL A 329 -18.62 9.06 30.68
N GLU A 330 -19.00 8.42 31.79
CA GLU A 330 -18.06 8.08 32.86
C GLU A 330 -16.99 7.10 32.37
N LYS A 331 -17.41 6.01 31.72
CA LYS A 331 -16.47 5.03 31.13
C LYS A 331 -15.60 5.65 30.04
N ALA A 332 -16.14 6.59 29.27
CA ALA A 332 -15.37 7.33 28.27
C ALA A 332 -14.23 8.11 28.93
N LEU A 333 -14.52 8.88 29.98
CA LEU A 333 -13.52 9.65 30.72
C LEU A 333 -12.47 8.73 31.36
N ASP A 334 -12.88 7.66 32.03
CA ASP A 334 -11.97 6.73 32.69
C ASP A 334 -11.02 6.09 31.67
N THR A 335 -11.57 5.57 30.57
CA THR A 335 -10.77 4.89 29.52
C THR A 335 -9.80 5.86 28.82
N LEU A 336 -10.24 7.09 28.51
CA LEU A 336 -9.38 8.08 27.83
C LEU A 336 -8.25 8.58 28.75
N ARG A 337 -8.50 8.70 30.05
CA ARG A 337 -7.50 9.12 31.05
C ARG A 337 -6.39 8.08 31.27
N GLU A 338 -6.68 6.81 31.05
CA GLU A 338 -5.72 5.72 31.18
C GLU A 338 -4.75 5.58 29.99
N VAL A 339 -5.01 6.29 28.89
CA VAL A 339 -4.07 6.31 27.75
C VAL A 339 -2.70 6.80 28.22
N SER A 340 -1.66 6.00 28.00
CA SER A 340 -0.32 6.32 28.50
C SER A 340 0.29 7.54 27.80
N PRO A 341 1.02 8.41 28.53
CA PRO A 341 1.79 9.53 27.97
C PRO A 341 2.78 9.14 26.87
N ALA A 342 3.25 7.89 26.88
CA ALA A 342 4.15 7.35 25.85
C ALA A 342 3.45 7.10 24.50
N SER A 343 2.11 7.04 24.47
CA SER A 343 1.33 6.86 23.26
C SER A 343 1.28 8.14 22.41
N GLU A 344 1.26 7.98 21.09
CA GLU A 344 0.91 9.04 20.15
C GLU A 344 -0.55 9.52 20.34
N HIS A 345 -1.44 8.66 20.83
CA HIS A 345 -2.84 8.99 21.07
C HIS A 345 -3.07 9.72 22.40
N PHE A 346 -2.05 9.91 23.24
CA PHE A 346 -2.20 10.55 24.55
C PHE A 346 -2.85 11.92 24.46
N ALA A 347 -2.26 12.83 23.65
CA ALA A 347 -2.73 14.20 23.55
C ALA A 347 -4.20 14.23 23.10
N ASN A 348 -4.53 13.49 22.04
CA ASN A 348 -5.90 13.41 21.52
C ASN A 348 -6.88 12.82 22.54
N ALA A 349 -6.46 11.81 23.31
CA ALA A 349 -7.29 11.23 24.37
C ALA A 349 -7.60 12.23 25.49
N GLN A 350 -6.59 12.96 25.98
CA GLN A 350 -6.78 13.96 27.04
C GLN A 350 -7.56 15.19 26.55
N ILE A 351 -7.33 15.63 25.31
CA ILE A 351 -8.14 16.68 24.67
C ILE A 351 -9.61 16.26 24.62
N ARG A 352 -9.88 15.04 24.16
CA ARG A 352 -11.23 14.50 24.06
C ARG A 352 -11.90 14.37 25.44
N ALA A 353 -11.18 13.93 26.47
CA ALA A 353 -11.67 13.97 27.84
C ALA A 353 -11.99 15.41 28.31
N GLY A 354 -11.15 16.39 27.96
CA GLY A 354 -11.41 17.82 28.17
C GLY A 354 -12.66 18.33 27.42
N MET A 355 -12.91 17.88 26.19
CA MET A 355 -14.12 18.18 25.42
C MET A 355 -15.38 17.62 26.07
N ILE A 356 -15.33 16.38 26.57
CA ILE A 356 -16.42 15.77 27.33
C ILE A 356 -16.77 16.61 28.57
N LEU A 357 -15.76 16.99 29.36
CA LEU A 357 -15.95 17.82 30.55
C LEU A 357 -16.52 19.21 30.18
N LYS A 358 -16.04 19.81 29.08
CA LYS A 358 -16.57 21.08 28.55
C LYS A 358 -18.06 20.96 28.20
N LYS A 359 -18.45 19.89 27.49
CA LYS A 359 -19.85 19.62 27.11
C LYS A 359 -20.76 19.44 28.33
N GLN A 360 -20.22 18.90 29.41
CA GLN A 360 -20.89 18.81 30.72
C GLN A 360 -20.92 20.14 31.50
N LYS A 361 -20.43 21.24 30.92
CA LYS A 361 -20.26 22.57 31.55
C LYS A 361 -19.29 22.58 32.73
N LYS A 362 -18.44 21.54 32.87
CA LYS A 362 -17.42 21.40 33.91
C LYS A 362 -16.09 22.01 33.45
N ILE A 363 -16.09 23.28 33.07
CA ILE A 363 -14.94 23.94 32.44
C ILE A 363 -13.72 23.97 33.37
N THR A 364 -13.93 24.21 34.67
CA THR A 364 -12.85 24.22 35.67
C THR A 364 -12.16 22.86 35.78
N GLU A 365 -12.93 21.76 35.75
CA GLU A 365 -12.39 20.40 35.75
C GLU A 365 -11.64 20.10 34.45
N ALA A 366 -12.15 20.56 33.30
CA ALA A 366 -11.48 20.41 32.00
C ALA A 366 -10.11 21.11 31.98
N ILE A 367 -10.05 22.35 32.48
CA ILE A 367 -8.80 23.12 32.60
C ILE A 367 -7.81 22.43 33.54
N ALA A 368 -8.27 22.00 34.72
CA ALA A 368 -7.42 21.29 35.67
C ALA A 368 -6.86 20.00 35.07
N HIS A 369 -7.71 19.22 34.39
CA HIS A 369 -7.34 17.99 33.72
C HIS A 369 -6.24 18.21 32.66
N LEU A 370 -6.40 19.17 31.76
CA LEU A 370 -5.41 19.44 30.71
C LEU A 370 -4.10 19.99 31.28
N ARG A 371 -4.15 20.82 32.33
CA ARG A 371 -2.94 21.27 33.05
C ARG A 371 -2.19 20.08 33.64
N ASP A 372 -2.90 19.14 34.25
CA ASP A 372 -2.31 17.92 34.81
C ASP A 372 -1.66 17.07 33.70
N SER A 373 -2.33 16.93 32.54
CA SER A 373 -1.76 16.24 31.37
C SER A 373 -0.49 16.92 30.85
N LEU A 374 -0.45 18.25 30.80
CA LEU A 374 0.72 19.04 30.37
C LEU A 374 1.90 18.94 31.35
N ARG A 375 1.64 18.75 32.66
CA ARG A 375 2.73 18.44 33.61
C ARG A 375 3.45 17.13 33.26
N ILE A 376 2.75 16.19 32.62
CA ILE A 376 3.28 14.88 32.25
C ILE A 376 3.91 14.91 30.84
N LYS A 377 3.23 15.53 29.86
CA LYS A 377 3.71 15.62 28.47
C LYS A 377 3.69 17.08 27.98
N LYS A 378 4.87 17.72 28.02
CA LYS A 378 5.08 19.11 27.57
C LYS A 378 5.29 19.25 26.06
N ASP A 379 5.69 18.17 25.39
CA ASP A 379 5.84 18.12 23.94
C ASP A 379 4.53 17.60 23.33
N ALA A 380 3.48 18.43 23.42
CA ALA A 380 2.12 18.13 22.97
C ALA A 380 1.37 19.42 22.62
N PRO A 381 1.63 20.01 21.44
CA PRO A 381 1.09 21.33 21.08
C PRO A 381 -0.45 21.39 21.10
N GLY A 382 -1.13 20.32 20.70
CA GLY A 382 -2.60 20.25 20.74
C GLY A 382 -3.19 20.43 22.14
N LEU A 383 -2.49 20.01 23.20
CA LEU A 383 -2.96 20.20 24.58
C LEU A 383 -2.91 21.68 24.99
N TYR A 384 -1.86 22.39 24.60
CA TYR A 384 -1.74 23.83 24.83
C TYR A 384 -2.79 24.60 24.04
N ALA A 385 -2.98 24.29 22.76
CA ALA A 385 -3.97 24.94 21.91
C ALA A 385 -5.39 24.78 22.46
N TYR A 386 -5.77 23.55 22.85
CA TYR A 386 -7.10 23.30 23.40
C TYR A 386 -7.29 23.90 24.80
N LEU A 387 -6.26 23.89 25.66
CA LEU A 387 -6.31 24.56 26.96
C LEU A 387 -6.46 26.08 26.80
N ALA A 388 -5.74 26.69 25.87
CA ALA A 388 -5.87 28.11 25.56
C ALA A 388 -7.28 28.45 25.06
N ALA A 389 -7.86 27.62 24.18
CA ALA A 389 -9.23 27.78 23.72
C ALA A 389 -10.26 27.75 24.86
N LEU A 390 -10.05 26.92 25.91
CA LEU A 390 -10.91 26.94 27.10
C LEU A 390 -10.81 28.26 27.88
N TYR A 391 -9.63 28.88 27.95
CA TYR A 391 -9.46 30.20 28.56
C TYR A 391 -10.04 31.33 27.69
N GLU A 392 -9.94 31.22 26.36
CA GLU A 392 -10.60 32.13 25.43
C GLU A 392 -12.13 32.12 25.60
N ASP A 393 -12.73 30.93 25.74
CA ASP A 393 -14.16 30.79 25.99
C ASP A 393 -14.60 31.47 27.30
N GLN A 394 -13.69 31.54 28.29
CA GLN A 394 -13.87 32.28 29.54
C GLN A 394 -13.49 33.77 29.44
N LYS A 395 -13.16 34.26 28.23
CA LYS A 395 -12.65 35.62 27.97
C LYS A 395 -11.37 35.97 28.73
N SER A 396 -10.62 34.96 29.19
CA SER A 396 -9.32 35.13 29.86
C SER A 396 -8.19 35.13 28.84
N PHE A 397 -8.19 36.13 27.94
CA PHE A 397 -7.27 36.21 26.81
C PHE A 397 -5.79 36.27 27.21
N LEU A 398 -5.45 36.98 28.30
CA LEU A 398 -4.08 37.04 28.81
C LEU A 398 -3.56 35.65 29.19
N THR A 399 -4.36 34.88 29.92
CA THR A 399 -3.98 33.51 30.30
C THR A 399 -3.93 32.58 29.10
N ALA A 400 -4.83 32.72 28.13
CA ALA A 400 -4.75 31.97 26.88
C ALA A 400 -3.43 32.23 26.15
N GLU A 401 -3.01 33.50 26.05
CA GLU A 401 -1.73 33.88 25.45
C GLU A 401 -0.54 33.28 26.19
N GLU A 402 -0.53 33.34 27.54
CA GLU A 402 0.51 32.74 28.37
C GLU A 402 0.66 31.23 28.11
N ILE A 403 -0.46 30.51 28.02
CA ILE A 403 -0.47 29.07 27.73
C ILE A 403 0.07 28.77 26.33
N ILE A 404 -0.32 29.53 25.31
CA ILE A 404 0.19 29.32 23.94
C ILE A 404 1.69 29.60 23.89
N ARG A 405 2.14 30.70 24.51
CA ARG A 405 3.58 31.04 24.60
C ARG A 405 4.37 29.97 25.35
N GLU A 406 3.85 29.42 26.44
CA GLU A 406 4.46 28.27 27.13
C GLU A 406 4.59 27.05 26.20
N GLY A 407 3.54 26.76 25.43
CA GLY A 407 3.56 25.70 24.43
C GLY A 407 4.65 25.91 23.37
N LEU A 408 4.80 27.14 22.89
CA LEU A 408 5.83 27.52 21.91
C LEU A 408 7.27 27.45 22.46
N LEU A 409 7.47 27.62 23.77
CA LEU A 409 8.79 27.39 24.37
C LEU A 409 9.23 25.93 24.23
N ASN A 410 8.29 24.98 24.36
CA ASN A 410 8.56 23.55 24.20
C ASN A 410 8.47 23.10 22.74
N ASN A 411 7.69 23.80 21.90
CA ASN A 411 7.39 23.46 20.52
C ASN A 411 7.56 24.67 19.58
N PRO A 412 8.78 25.18 19.35
CA PRO A 412 8.97 26.48 18.69
C PRO A 412 8.49 26.55 17.24
N ALA A 413 8.42 25.40 16.56
CA ALA A 413 7.97 25.28 15.18
C ALA A 413 6.51 24.79 15.07
N SER A 414 5.74 24.77 16.17
CA SER A 414 4.36 24.31 16.13
C SER A 414 3.46 25.27 15.33
N VAL A 415 3.00 24.79 14.18
CA VAL A 415 2.06 25.50 13.30
C VAL A 415 0.76 25.81 14.04
N ASP A 416 0.18 24.81 14.72
CA ASP A 416 -1.09 24.96 15.44
C ASP A 416 -1.02 26.06 16.53
N LEU A 417 0.11 26.17 17.21
CA LEU A 417 0.28 27.16 18.28
C LEU A 417 0.52 28.57 17.74
N HIS A 418 1.33 28.72 16.68
CA HIS A 418 1.48 30.02 16.02
C HIS A 418 0.16 30.48 15.40
N TYR A 419 -0.60 29.57 14.79
CA TYR A 419 -1.92 29.87 14.26
C TYR A 419 -2.89 30.31 15.38
N SER A 420 -2.96 29.55 16.47
CA SER A 420 -3.78 29.89 17.64
C SER A 420 -3.40 31.26 18.22
N LEU A 421 -2.09 31.55 18.31
CA LEU A 421 -1.60 32.84 18.80
C LEU A 421 -2.01 34.00 17.89
N GLY A 422 -1.92 33.81 16.56
CA GLY A 422 -2.32 34.84 15.60
C GLY A 422 -3.82 35.12 15.63
N VAL A 423 -4.66 34.09 15.78
CA VAL A 423 -6.12 34.25 16.00
C VAL A 423 -6.40 35.00 17.29
N LEU A 424 -5.71 34.67 18.38
CA LEU A 424 -5.89 35.35 19.67
C LEU A 424 -5.49 36.84 19.60
N PHE A 425 -4.41 37.17 18.89
CA PHE A 425 -4.01 38.55 18.66
C PHE A 425 -5.03 39.33 17.82
N GLU A 426 -5.63 38.70 16.82
CA GLU A 426 -6.70 39.31 16.03
C GLU A 426 -7.91 39.64 16.91
N LYS A 427 -8.38 38.68 17.72
CA LYS A 427 -9.49 38.87 18.69
C LYS A 427 -9.23 39.97 19.72
N THR A 428 -7.96 40.28 19.97
CA THR A 428 -7.53 41.33 20.92
C THR A 428 -7.06 42.61 20.22
N ASP A 429 -7.37 42.75 18.92
CA ASP A 429 -7.05 43.90 18.06
C ASP A 429 -5.55 44.25 17.96
N ARG A 430 -4.69 43.23 18.10
CA ARG A 430 -3.22 43.33 17.98
C ARG A 430 -2.78 42.89 16.59
N PHE A 431 -3.12 43.70 15.60
CA PHE A 431 -2.94 43.39 14.18
C PHE A 431 -1.51 42.98 13.79
N ASP A 432 -0.50 43.77 14.13
CA ASP A 432 0.89 43.51 13.71
C ASP A 432 1.42 42.18 14.28
N GLU A 433 1.06 41.87 15.52
CA GLU A 433 1.45 40.63 16.19
C GLU A 433 0.70 39.43 15.60
N SER A 434 -0.56 39.60 15.23
CA SER A 434 -1.34 38.59 14.51
C SER A 434 -0.70 38.22 13.17
N ILE A 435 -0.32 39.22 12.37
CA ILE A 435 0.39 39.01 11.10
C ILE A 435 1.75 38.35 11.33
N ALA A 436 2.49 38.75 12.36
CA ALA A 436 3.78 38.14 12.69
C ALA A 436 3.64 36.66 13.05
N ALA A 437 2.65 36.30 13.88
CA ALA A 437 2.37 34.91 14.24
C ALA A 437 1.96 34.07 13.01
N MET A 438 1.11 34.60 12.13
CA MET A 438 0.74 33.91 10.90
C MET A 438 1.89 33.78 9.90
N ARG A 439 2.83 34.73 9.89
CA ARG A 439 4.06 34.60 9.10
C ARG A 439 4.98 33.51 9.64
N GLU A 440 5.01 33.26 10.95
CA GLU A 440 5.72 32.10 11.51
C GLU A 440 5.07 30.79 11.06
N VAL A 441 3.73 30.72 10.96
CA VAL A 441 3.05 29.57 10.33
C VAL A 441 3.57 29.34 8.91
N LEU A 442 3.57 30.38 8.07
CA LEU A 442 4.04 30.29 6.68
C LEU A 442 5.55 30.05 6.54
N ARG A 443 6.35 30.39 7.57
CA ARG A 443 7.78 30.07 7.61
C ARG A 443 8.00 28.57 7.78
N VAL A 444 7.16 27.90 8.57
CA VAL A 444 7.23 26.45 8.79
C VAL A 444 6.53 25.69 7.65
N GLU A 445 5.33 26.14 7.27
CA GLU A 445 4.52 25.56 6.20
C GLU A 445 4.12 26.62 5.15
N PRO A 446 4.94 26.82 4.09
CA PRO A 446 4.70 27.86 3.08
C PRO A 446 3.41 27.74 2.27
N ASP A 447 2.82 26.54 2.25
CA ASP A 447 1.58 26.20 1.56
C ASP A 447 0.41 25.95 2.54
N HIS A 448 0.44 26.59 3.71
CA HIS A 448 -0.66 26.52 4.67
C HIS A 448 -1.83 27.43 4.26
N ALA A 449 -2.84 26.85 3.61
CA ALA A 449 -3.97 27.58 3.02
C ALA A 449 -4.68 28.52 4.02
N ASP A 450 -4.94 28.08 5.25
CA ASP A 450 -5.72 28.89 6.19
C ASP A 450 -4.95 30.12 6.68
N ALA A 451 -3.63 30.05 6.82
CA ALA A 451 -2.78 31.18 7.23
C ALA A 451 -2.60 32.19 6.08
N LEU A 452 -2.48 31.69 4.84
CA LEU A 452 -2.50 32.53 3.64
C LEU A 452 -3.81 33.31 3.54
N ASN A 453 -4.95 32.62 3.70
CA ASN A 453 -6.26 33.24 3.69
C ASN A 453 -6.41 34.23 4.85
N PHE A 454 -5.98 33.87 6.05
CA PHE A 454 -6.08 34.71 7.24
C PHE A 454 -5.35 36.04 7.07
N ILE A 455 -4.08 36.03 6.63
CA ILE A 455 -3.32 37.26 6.36
C ILE A 455 -3.99 38.07 5.25
N GLY A 456 -4.36 37.42 4.14
CA GLY A 456 -4.98 38.10 3.01
C GLY A 456 -6.31 38.75 3.37
N TYR A 457 -7.15 38.07 4.15
CA TYR A 457 -8.40 38.59 4.66
C TYR A 457 -8.17 39.82 5.55
N LEU A 458 -7.24 39.75 6.52
CA LEU A 458 -6.98 40.90 7.40
C LEU A 458 -6.42 42.12 6.66
N TYR A 459 -5.61 41.91 5.63
CA TYR A 459 -5.17 42.98 4.73
C TYR A 459 -6.34 43.59 3.95
N ALA A 460 -7.20 42.75 3.37
CA ALA A 460 -8.40 43.19 2.65
C ALA A 460 -9.31 44.02 3.55
N ASP A 461 -9.65 43.49 4.73
CA ASP A 461 -10.54 44.10 5.71
C ASP A 461 -10.04 45.49 6.15
N ARG A 462 -8.73 45.63 6.38
CA ARG A 462 -8.10 46.93 6.70
C ARG A 462 -7.83 47.81 5.48
N GLY A 463 -8.04 47.32 4.26
CA GLY A 463 -7.84 48.11 3.03
C GLY A 463 -6.38 48.34 2.66
N ILE A 464 -5.47 47.49 3.13
CA ILE A 464 -4.02 47.61 2.95
C ILE A 464 -3.47 46.43 2.16
N ASN A 465 -2.34 46.60 1.48
CA ASN A 465 -1.63 45.53 0.74
C ASN A 465 -2.55 44.68 -0.16
N LEU A 466 -3.55 45.28 -0.79
CA LEU A 466 -4.66 44.55 -1.43
C LEU A 466 -4.22 43.62 -2.58
N ASP A 467 -3.12 43.95 -3.28
CA ASP A 467 -2.54 43.08 -4.31
C ASP A 467 -1.88 41.82 -3.71
N GLU A 468 -1.17 41.99 -2.60
CA GLU A 468 -0.57 40.88 -1.86
C GLU A 468 -1.68 40.01 -1.24
N ALA A 469 -2.69 40.64 -0.65
CA ALA A 469 -3.86 39.97 -0.10
C ALA A 469 -4.53 39.05 -1.11
N GLU A 470 -4.85 39.57 -2.30
CA GLU A 470 -5.46 38.77 -3.37
C GLU A 470 -4.56 37.62 -3.82
N LYS A 471 -3.25 37.85 -3.94
CA LYS A 471 -2.30 36.79 -4.31
C LYS A 471 -2.28 35.66 -3.28
N MET A 472 -2.27 35.99 -1.99
CA MET A 472 -2.29 35.00 -0.90
C MET A 472 -3.60 34.22 -0.87
N ILE A 473 -4.74 34.90 -1.01
CA ILE A 473 -6.08 34.27 -1.03
C ILE A 473 -6.23 33.35 -2.25
N ARG A 474 -5.79 33.77 -3.44
CA ARG A 474 -5.83 32.91 -4.64
C ARG A 474 -4.98 31.66 -4.45
N LYS A 475 -3.77 31.80 -3.91
CA LYS A 475 -2.92 30.65 -3.56
C LYS A 475 -3.63 29.72 -2.55
N ALA A 476 -4.29 30.28 -1.54
CA ALA A 476 -5.06 29.49 -0.57
C ALA A 476 -6.21 28.71 -1.24
N LEU A 477 -6.89 29.32 -2.22
CA LEU A 477 -7.97 28.69 -2.97
C LEU A 477 -7.45 27.58 -3.90
N ASP A 478 -6.30 27.77 -4.53
CA ASP A 478 -5.65 26.73 -5.34
C ASP A 478 -5.29 25.51 -4.49
N LEU A 479 -4.92 25.72 -3.23
CA LEU A 479 -4.61 24.65 -2.26
C LEU A 479 -5.86 23.96 -1.70
N LYS A 480 -6.97 24.69 -1.55
CA LYS A 480 -8.27 24.15 -1.09
C LYS A 480 -9.41 24.56 -2.05
N PRO A 481 -9.51 23.93 -3.24
CA PRO A 481 -10.55 24.26 -4.21
C PRO A 481 -11.96 24.07 -3.64
N GLY A 482 -12.87 25.01 -3.92
CA GLY A 482 -14.26 24.95 -3.46
C GLY A 482 -14.50 25.30 -1.99
N ASN A 483 -13.50 25.82 -1.28
CA ASN A 483 -13.69 26.30 0.09
C ASN A 483 -14.44 27.65 0.11
N GLY A 484 -15.69 27.64 0.59
CA GLY A 484 -16.56 28.82 0.63
C GLY A 484 -16.00 30.02 1.41
N TYR A 485 -15.25 29.80 2.49
CA TYR A 485 -14.66 30.88 3.30
C TYR A 485 -13.51 31.61 2.59
N ILE A 486 -12.72 30.87 1.79
CA ILE A 486 -11.63 31.45 0.98
C ILE A 486 -12.23 32.22 -0.21
N ILE A 487 -13.30 31.68 -0.82
CA ILE A 487 -14.04 32.35 -1.89
C ILE A 487 -14.67 33.67 -1.37
N ASP A 488 -15.25 33.66 -0.16
CA ASP A 488 -15.74 34.88 0.50
C ASP A 488 -14.61 35.91 0.67
N SER A 489 -13.45 35.49 1.17
CA SER A 489 -12.27 36.36 1.33
C SER A 489 -11.82 36.95 -0.02
N LEU A 490 -11.90 36.17 -1.11
CA LEU A 490 -11.58 36.63 -2.47
C LEU A 490 -12.61 37.63 -3.00
N GLY A 491 -13.89 37.43 -2.67
CA GLY A 491 -14.95 38.39 -2.88
C GLY A 491 -14.70 39.70 -2.12
N TRP A 492 -14.31 39.60 -0.84
CA TRP A 492 -14.04 40.75 0.01
C TRP A 492 -12.86 41.58 -0.48
N VAL A 493 -11.72 40.96 -0.84
CA VAL A 493 -10.58 41.72 -1.40
C VAL A 493 -10.93 42.35 -2.76
N SER A 494 -11.79 41.71 -3.56
CA SER A 494 -12.28 42.27 -4.83
C SER A 494 -13.16 43.50 -4.59
N PHE A 495 -14.03 43.46 -3.57
CA PHE A 495 -14.83 44.60 -3.14
C PHE A 495 -13.96 45.78 -2.70
N ARG A 496 -12.93 45.50 -1.88
CA ARG A 496 -11.98 46.52 -1.38
C ARG A 496 -11.10 47.11 -2.49
N LYS A 497 -10.93 46.41 -3.61
CA LYS A 497 -10.27 46.89 -4.84
C LYS A 497 -11.24 47.53 -5.86
N ASP A 498 -12.48 47.82 -5.46
CA ASP A 498 -13.53 48.42 -6.30
C ASP A 498 -13.90 47.58 -7.55
N ARG A 499 -13.58 46.28 -7.54
CA ARG A 499 -13.98 45.31 -8.59
C ARG A 499 -15.32 44.68 -8.25
N LEU A 500 -16.35 45.52 -8.22
CA LEU A 500 -17.64 45.17 -7.63
C LEU A 500 -18.35 43.98 -8.29
N GLN A 501 -18.30 43.87 -9.62
CA GLN A 501 -18.91 42.73 -10.33
C GLN A 501 -18.18 41.40 -10.06
N GLU A 502 -16.85 41.44 -9.91
CA GLU A 502 -16.06 40.27 -9.50
C GLU A 502 -16.39 39.89 -8.04
N ALA A 503 -16.54 40.88 -7.15
CA ALA A 503 -16.93 40.66 -5.77
C ALA A 503 -18.31 39.99 -5.65
N ILE A 504 -19.33 40.48 -6.38
CA ILE A 504 -20.66 39.87 -6.41
C ILE A 504 -20.59 38.41 -6.87
N ARG A 505 -19.81 38.11 -7.91
CA ARG A 505 -19.67 36.74 -8.43
C ARG A 505 -19.13 35.79 -7.35
N TYR A 506 -18.00 36.14 -6.73
CA TYR A 506 -17.41 35.27 -5.70
C TYR A 506 -18.28 35.17 -4.44
N LEU A 507 -18.86 36.28 -3.96
CA LEU A 507 -19.70 36.25 -2.77
C LEU A 507 -20.99 35.46 -2.99
N ARG A 508 -21.57 35.48 -4.19
CA ARG A 508 -22.70 34.60 -4.55
C ARG A 508 -22.30 33.13 -4.53
N GLU A 509 -21.15 32.80 -5.11
CA GLU A 509 -20.59 31.44 -5.08
C GLU A 509 -20.35 30.98 -3.62
N ALA A 510 -19.79 31.83 -2.78
CA ALA A 510 -19.59 31.54 -1.36
C ALA A 510 -20.93 31.30 -0.62
N VAL A 511 -21.97 32.10 -0.90
CA VAL A 511 -23.33 31.91 -0.35
C VAL A 511 -23.99 30.63 -0.87
N GLU A 512 -23.71 30.20 -2.11
CA GLU A 512 -24.23 28.92 -2.63
C GLU A 512 -23.62 27.72 -1.88
N ILE A 513 -22.34 27.82 -1.50
CA ILE A 513 -21.63 26.78 -0.72
C ILE A 513 -22.03 26.83 0.76
N LEU A 514 -22.17 28.04 1.32
CA LEU A 514 -22.45 28.30 2.74
C LEU A 514 -23.70 29.19 2.91
N PRO A 515 -24.91 28.66 2.65
CA PRO A 515 -26.14 29.47 2.54
C PRO A 515 -26.65 30.06 3.86
N GLU A 516 -26.14 29.56 4.98
CA GLU A 516 -26.54 29.92 6.35
C GLU A 516 -25.48 30.76 7.09
N ASP A 517 -24.33 31.05 6.45
CA ASP A 517 -23.27 31.83 7.10
C ASP A 517 -23.62 33.32 7.09
N ALA A 518 -23.84 33.88 8.29
CA ALA A 518 -24.28 35.26 8.44
C ALA A 518 -23.23 36.29 8.02
N ALA A 519 -21.93 35.99 8.16
CA ALA A 519 -20.86 36.93 7.82
C ALA A 519 -20.71 37.06 6.30
N ILE A 520 -20.75 35.94 5.58
CA ILE A 520 -20.70 35.92 4.11
C ILE A 520 -21.92 36.62 3.51
N LEU A 521 -23.11 36.40 4.09
CA LEU A 521 -24.32 37.11 3.70
C LEU A 521 -24.20 38.62 3.98
N GLU A 522 -23.60 39.03 5.10
CA GLU A 522 -23.34 40.44 5.39
C GLU A 522 -22.39 41.08 4.35
N HIS A 523 -21.27 40.42 4.00
CA HIS A 523 -20.38 40.89 2.94
C HIS A 523 -21.11 41.07 1.61
N LEU A 524 -21.92 40.09 1.18
CA LEU A 524 -22.70 40.20 -0.05
C LEU A 524 -23.70 41.37 0.00
N GLY A 525 -24.36 41.56 1.14
CA GLY A 525 -25.23 42.71 1.36
C GLY A 525 -24.48 44.05 1.25
N ASP A 526 -23.30 44.16 1.86
CA ASP A 526 -22.44 45.34 1.78
C ASP A 526 -22.04 45.66 0.33
N VAL A 527 -21.76 44.64 -0.49
CA VAL A 527 -21.48 44.83 -1.91
C VAL A 527 -22.71 45.32 -2.67
N TYR A 528 -23.89 44.72 -2.46
CA TYR A 528 -25.12 45.17 -3.12
C TYR A 528 -25.50 46.61 -2.77
N VAL A 529 -25.29 47.05 -1.52
CA VAL A 529 -25.47 48.45 -1.14
C VAL A 529 -24.56 49.35 -1.98
N ARG A 530 -23.32 48.93 -2.22
CA ARG A 530 -22.33 49.71 -2.97
C ARG A 530 -22.64 49.80 -4.46
N THR A 531 -23.20 48.74 -5.05
CA THR A 531 -23.55 48.67 -6.47
C THR A 531 -24.96 49.21 -6.78
N GLY A 532 -25.80 49.40 -5.77
CA GLY A 532 -27.10 50.06 -5.88
C GLY A 532 -28.29 49.10 -6.00
N GLU A 533 -28.06 47.80 -5.91
CA GLU A 533 -29.07 46.73 -5.79
C GLU A 533 -29.65 46.69 -4.37
N ILE A 534 -30.33 47.78 -4.00
CA ILE A 534 -30.79 48.00 -2.62
C ILE A 534 -31.81 46.94 -2.17
N GLN A 535 -32.64 46.42 -3.07
CA GLN A 535 -33.63 45.39 -2.72
C GLN A 535 -32.93 44.08 -2.35
N GLU A 536 -31.95 43.67 -3.14
CA GLU A 536 -31.11 42.50 -2.94
C GLU A 536 -30.29 42.62 -1.65
N ALA A 537 -29.76 43.80 -1.35
CA ALA A 537 -29.09 44.09 -0.08
C ALA A 537 -30.02 43.89 1.12
N VAL A 538 -31.24 44.45 1.08
CA VAL A 538 -32.25 44.31 2.15
C VAL A 538 -32.61 42.84 2.39
N GLU A 539 -32.86 42.08 1.32
CA GLU A 539 -33.16 40.65 1.42
C GLU A 539 -31.99 39.87 2.02
N THR A 540 -30.77 40.16 1.58
CA THR A 540 -29.55 39.48 2.04
C THR A 540 -29.28 39.78 3.52
N TYR A 541 -29.38 41.04 3.95
CA TYR A 541 -29.25 41.40 5.37
C TYR A 541 -30.33 40.77 6.25
N ARG A 542 -31.59 40.69 5.80
CA ARG A 542 -32.64 39.96 6.52
C ARG A 542 -32.28 38.49 6.69
N ARG A 543 -31.71 37.85 5.66
CA ARG A 543 -31.22 36.47 5.77
C ARG A 543 -30.10 36.36 6.80
N ALA A 544 -29.09 37.24 6.74
CA ALA A 544 -27.98 37.26 7.69
C ALA A 544 -28.45 37.41 9.15
N ILE A 545 -29.39 38.32 9.41
CA ILE A 545 -29.97 38.55 10.75
C ILE A 545 -30.75 37.32 11.25
N ARG A 546 -31.40 36.54 10.37
CA ARG A 546 -32.06 35.29 10.79
C ARG A 546 -31.07 34.28 11.38
N PHE A 547 -29.85 34.23 10.83
CA PHE A 547 -28.80 33.32 11.29
C PHE A 547 -27.94 33.91 12.42
N ASN A 548 -27.90 35.23 12.57
CA ASN A 548 -27.27 35.91 13.71
C ASN A 548 -28.16 37.03 14.29
N PRO A 549 -29.20 36.67 15.08
CA PRO A 549 -30.19 37.63 15.56
C PRO A 549 -29.67 38.57 16.66
N GLN A 550 -28.44 38.38 17.14
CA GLN A 550 -27.82 39.23 18.17
C GLN A 550 -26.93 40.33 17.58
N ASN A 551 -26.74 40.37 16.25
CA ASN A 551 -25.92 41.39 15.59
C ASN A 551 -26.70 42.72 15.47
N GLU A 552 -26.62 43.55 16.51
CA GLU A 552 -27.27 44.87 16.55
C GLU A 552 -26.72 45.84 15.49
N THR A 553 -25.44 45.73 15.13
CA THR A 553 -24.82 46.55 14.08
C THR A 553 -25.48 46.29 12.72
N LEU A 554 -25.68 45.01 12.39
CA LEU A 554 -26.32 44.61 11.14
C LEU A 554 -27.82 44.98 11.10
N LYS A 555 -28.53 44.87 12.22
CA LYS A 555 -29.90 45.37 12.34
C LYS A 555 -29.98 46.86 12.03
N LYS A 556 -29.06 47.65 12.59
CA LYS A 556 -28.98 49.08 12.31
C LYS A 556 -28.66 49.38 10.83
N LYS A 557 -27.71 48.67 10.22
CA LYS A 557 -27.43 48.75 8.77
C LYS A 557 -28.71 48.55 7.95
N LEU A 558 -29.49 47.51 8.28
CA LEU A 558 -30.75 47.21 7.60
C LEU A 558 -31.80 48.32 7.82
N GLU A 559 -31.98 48.81 9.04
CA GLU A 559 -32.93 49.89 9.34
C GLU A 559 -32.62 51.18 8.58
N ASP A 560 -31.35 51.59 8.56
CA ASP A 560 -30.91 52.79 7.86
C ASP A 560 -31.09 52.64 6.34
N LEU A 561 -30.82 51.45 5.80
CA LEU A 561 -31.03 51.14 4.39
C LEU A 561 -32.52 51.17 4.00
N VAL A 562 -33.41 50.61 4.82
CA VAL A 562 -34.86 50.64 4.57
C VAL A 562 -35.41 52.07 4.62
N LYS A 563 -35.00 52.89 5.58
CA LYS A 563 -35.39 54.32 5.63
C LYS A 563 -34.96 55.09 4.37
N SER A 564 -33.81 54.74 3.79
CA SER A 564 -33.32 55.35 2.55
C SER A 564 -34.16 55.00 1.31
N LEU A 565 -34.87 53.86 1.34
CA LEU A 565 -35.82 53.48 0.30
C LEU A 565 -37.17 54.20 0.43
N GLU A 566 -37.63 54.44 1.65
CA GLU A 566 -38.91 55.12 1.93
C GLU A 566 -38.84 56.64 1.72
N SER A 567 -37.64 57.21 1.65
CA SER A 567 -37.38 58.64 1.46
C SER A 567 -37.04 59.04 0.01
N ARG A 568 -37.02 58.08 -0.91
CA ARG A 568 -36.90 58.29 -2.37
C ARG A 568 -38.27 58.11 -3.02
#